data_AF-A0A959L5N8-F1
#
_entry.id   AF-A0A959L5N8-F1
#
_cell.length_a   1.000
_cell.length_b   1.000
_cell.length_c   1.000
_cell.angle_alpha   90.00
_cell.angle_beta   90.00
_cell.angle_gamma   90.00
#
_symmetry.space_group_name_H-M   'P 1'
#
loop_
_entity.id
_entity.type
_entity.pdbx_description
1 polymer ?
#
loop_
_entity_poly.entity_id
_entity_poly.type
_entity_poly.pdbx_seq_one_letter_code
_entity_poly.pdbx_strand_id
1 'polypeptide(L)'
;MRGNYYYWWLLILILAQNFMAGQNPADLHFVRQGVKRLIFSPEQSISLASFEPDHIVGLSSMHPVRTYESPKPEINIESGQLVVQAGTPSEAGIWFAGFNPFATYDLQIDEVEGRGRCGFEFSGPSADQRFILSLDIDG
;
A
#
# COMPACT_ATOMS: atom_id res chain seq x y z
N MET A 1 35.44 60.77 21.29
CA MET A 1 34.66 59.67 20.71
C MET A 1 33.38 59.50 21.54
N ARG A 2 32.25 60.08 21.11
CA ARG A 2 30.96 59.91 21.80
C ARG A 2 30.35 58.58 21.34
N GLY A 3 30.31 57.59 22.23
CA GLY A 3 29.78 56.25 21.94
C GLY A 3 28.31 56.31 21.57
N ASN A 4 27.91 55.50 20.59
CA ASN A 4 26.57 55.52 20.03
C ASN A 4 25.63 54.64 20.90
N TYR A 5 25.28 55.14 22.08
CA TYR A 5 24.48 54.41 23.10
C TYR A 5 23.05 54.07 22.63
N TYR A 6 22.57 54.68 21.56
CA TYR A 6 21.24 54.43 21.00
C TYR A 6 21.04 52.99 20.52
N TYR A 7 22.09 52.35 19.98
CA TYR A 7 21.98 50.95 19.52
C TYR A 7 21.81 49.98 20.69
N TRP A 8 22.40 50.26 21.85
CA TRP A 8 22.24 49.44 23.05
C TRP A 8 20.83 49.53 23.63
N TRP A 9 20.24 50.73 23.63
CA TRP A 9 18.83 50.91 24.00
C TRP A 9 17.88 50.20 23.04
N LEU A 10 18.17 50.23 21.74
CA LEU A 10 17.37 49.55 20.73
C LEU A 10 17.46 48.02 20.87
N LEU A 11 18.65 47.50 21.20
CA LEU A 11 18.89 46.07 21.42
C LEU A 11 18.22 45.57 22.71
N ILE A 12 18.21 46.38 23.78
CA ILE A 12 17.45 46.11 25.01
C ILE A 12 15.94 46.09 24.73
N LEU A 13 15.44 47.02 23.91
CA LEU A 13 14.01 47.07 23.56
C LEU A 13 13.56 45.83 22.78
N ILE A 14 14.37 45.33 21.85
CA ILE A 14 14.07 44.12 21.06
C ILE A 14 14.10 42.86 21.94
N LEU A 15 15.05 42.76 22.87
CA LEU A 15 15.13 41.63 23.81
C LEU A 15 13.94 41.61 24.79
N ALA A 16 13.46 42.77 25.23
CA ALA A 16 12.30 42.87 26.12
C ALA A 16 10.99 42.38 25.46
N GLN A 17 10.82 42.57 24.14
CA GLN A 17 9.60 42.14 23.44
C GLN A 17 9.45 40.61 23.37
N ASN A 18 10.54 39.85 23.38
CA ASN A 18 10.50 38.39 23.33
C ASN A 18 10.12 37.76 24.69
N PHE A 19 10.33 38.46 25.81
CA PHE A 19 9.99 37.96 27.15
C PHE A 19 8.50 38.05 27.49
N MET A 20 7.73 38.87 26.76
CA MET A 20 6.29 39.05 27.01
C MET A 20 5.39 38.14 26.16
N ALA A 21 5.97 37.29 25.31
CA ALA A 21 5.24 36.36 24.45
C ALA A 21 4.97 34.98 25.09
N GLY A 22 4.91 34.90 26.43
CA GLY A 22 4.52 33.69 27.14
C GLY A 22 3.00 33.62 27.27
N GLN A 23 2.34 32.74 26.52
CA GLN A 23 0.93 32.41 26.81
C GLN A 23 0.85 31.88 28.24
N ASN A 24 -0.06 32.43 29.05
CA ASN A 24 -0.28 31.94 30.41
C ASN A 24 -0.73 30.48 30.31
N PRO A 25 -0.11 29.54 31.03
CA PRO A 25 -0.57 28.14 31.05
C PRO A 25 -2.06 27.99 31.36
N ALA A 26 -2.67 28.94 32.08
CA ALA A 26 -4.10 28.97 32.38
C ALA A 26 -5.00 29.32 31.16
N ASP A 27 -4.46 29.90 30.10
CA ASP A 27 -5.18 30.30 28.87
C ASP A 27 -5.14 29.21 27.79
N LEU A 28 -4.55 28.04 28.09
CA LEU A 28 -4.53 26.89 27.18
C LEU A 28 -5.91 26.23 27.10
N HIS A 29 -6.60 26.43 25.99
CA HIS A 29 -7.86 25.74 25.69
C HIS A 29 -7.59 24.35 25.10
N PHE A 30 -7.72 23.32 25.93
CA PHE A 30 -7.69 21.93 25.45
C PHE A 30 -9.03 21.57 24.81
N VAL A 31 -9.06 21.47 23.48
CA VAL A 31 -10.17 20.85 22.77
C VAL A 31 -9.94 19.34 22.68
N ARG A 32 -10.97 18.54 22.96
CA ARG A 32 -10.94 17.12 22.62
C ARG A 32 -10.85 17.01 21.11
N GLN A 33 -9.71 16.61 20.57
CA GLN A 33 -9.68 16.14 19.19
C GLN A 33 -10.52 14.87 19.10
N GLY A 34 -11.62 14.94 18.36
CA GLY A 34 -12.46 13.79 18.07
C GLY A 34 -11.69 12.81 17.19
N VAL A 35 -10.98 11.85 17.78
CA VAL A 35 -10.39 10.76 17.03
C VAL A 35 -11.50 9.76 16.70
N LYS A 36 -11.82 9.59 15.41
CA LYS A 36 -12.71 8.52 14.95
C LYS A 36 -11.92 7.21 14.99
N ARG A 37 -12.24 6.33 15.93
CA ARG A 37 -11.72 4.96 15.91
C ARG A 37 -12.47 4.18 14.84
N LEU A 38 -11.81 3.89 13.72
CA LEU A 38 -12.29 2.89 12.79
C LEU A 38 -12.11 1.52 13.47
N ILE A 39 -13.23 0.84 13.76
CA ILE A 39 -13.21 -0.54 14.24
C ILE A 39 -13.28 -1.40 12.98
N PHE A 40 -12.16 -2.02 12.62
CA PHE A 40 -12.11 -2.96 11.51
C PHE A 40 -12.53 -4.33 12.02
N SER A 41 -13.84 -4.59 12.03
CA SER A 41 -14.39 -5.91 12.33
C SER A 41 -14.44 -6.73 11.04
N PRO A 42 -13.99 -8.00 11.00
CA PRO A 42 -14.11 -8.85 9.82
C PRO A 42 -15.55 -8.95 9.29
N GLU A 43 -16.54 -8.92 10.18
CA GLU A 43 -17.97 -8.95 9.85
C GLU A 43 -18.46 -7.68 9.13
N GLN A 44 -17.66 -6.62 9.16
CA GLN A 44 -17.90 -5.35 8.47
C GLN A 44 -16.91 -5.13 7.32
N SER A 45 -16.15 -6.16 6.94
CA SER A 45 -15.24 -6.07 5.81
C SER A 45 -16.02 -5.80 4.52
N ILE A 46 -15.54 -4.81 3.77
CA ILE A 46 -16.04 -4.49 2.43
C ILE A 46 -14.99 -5.01 1.47
N SER A 47 -15.30 -6.07 0.74
CA SER A 47 -14.42 -6.57 -0.33
C SER A 47 -14.28 -5.48 -1.39
N LEU A 48 -13.04 -5.06 -1.65
CA LEU A 48 -12.74 -4.06 -2.67
C LEU A 48 -12.55 -4.72 -4.04
N ALA A 49 -11.99 -5.93 -4.05
CA ALA A 49 -11.78 -6.77 -5.21
C ALA A 49 -11.48 -8.20 -4.75
N SER A 50 -11.84 -9.18 -5.59
CA SER A 50 -11.43 -10.57 -5.42
C SER A 50 -10.97 -11.14 -6.76
N PHE A 51 -10.18 -12.22 -6.67
CA PHE A 51 -9.81 -13.04 -7.80
C PHE A 51 -10.23 -14.47 -7.46
N GLU A 52 -11.38 -14.89 -8.00
CA GLU A 52 -12.02 -16.17 -7.72
C GLU A 52 -12.10 -16.94 -9.05
N PRO A 53 -11.17 -17.90 -9.30
CA PRO A 53 -11.07 -18.62 -10.57
C PRO A 53 -12.39 -19.20 -11.10
N ASP A 54 -13.24 -19.72 -10.21
CA ASP A 54 -14.55 -20.30 -10.51
C ASP A 54 -15.59 -19.28 -11.00
N HIS A 55 -15.40 -17.99 -10.73
CA HIS A 55 -16.27 -16.90 -11.16
C HIS A 55 -15.75 -16.15 -12.41
N ILE A 56 -14.62 -16.57 -12.99
CA ILE A 56 -14.02 -15.92 -14.16
C ILE A 56 -14.53 -16.58 -15.45
N VAL A 57 -15.28 -15.81 -16.25
CA VAL A 57 -15.79 -16.28 -17.56
C VAL A 57 -14.79 -16.04 -18.70
N GLY A 58 -13.92 -15.04 -18.57
CA GLY A 58 -12.93 -14.69 -19.58
C GLY A 58 -11.72 -14.00 -18.98
N LEU A 59 -10.69 -14.79 -18.66
CA LEU A 59 -9.51 -14.32 -17.92
C LEU A 59 -8.86 -13.10 -18.58
N SER A 60 -8.55 -13.16 -19.88
CA SER A 60 -7.88 -12.07 -20.59
C SER A 60 -8.69 -10.77 -20.67
N SER A 61 -10.02 -10.86 -20.54
CA SER A 61 -10.92 -9.70 -20.57
C SER A 61 -11.16 -9.10 -19.19
N MET A 62 -11.25 -9.94 -18.16
CA MET A 62 -11.51 -9.52 -16.78
C MET A 62 -10.23 -9.16 -16.02
N HIS A 63 -9.15 -9.89 -16.29
CA HIS A 63 -7.89 -9.83 -15.56
C HIS A 63 -6.69 -9.88 -16.53
N PRO A 64 -6.22 -8.71 -17.02
CA PRO A 64 -5.11 -8.64 -17.96
C PRO A 64 -3.86 -9.34 -17.42
N VAL A 65 -3.27 -10.19 -18.26
CA VAL A 65 -2.04 -10.91 -17.95
C VAL A 65 -0.83 -10.15 -18.49
N ARG A 66 0.16 -9.93 -17.63
CA ARG A 66 1.48 -9.41 -17.99
C ARG A 66 2.50 -10.54 -17.91
N THR A 67 3.34 -10.68 -18.92
CA THR A 67 4.44 -11.66 -18.94
C THR A 67 5.76 -10.90 -18.84
N TYR A 68 6.61 -11.29 -17.89
CA TYR A 68 7.87 -10.59 -17.65
C TYR A 68 9.03 -11.13 -18.49
N GLU A 69 9.00 -12.43 -18.77
CA GLU A 69 10.05 -13.12 -19.50
C GLU A 69 9.50 -13.97 -20.66
N SER A 70 10.39 -14.35 -21.57
CA SER A 70 10.11 -15.31 -22.65
C SER A 70 10.79 -16.63 -22.32
N PRO A 71 10.11 -17.79 -22.49
CA PRO A 71 8.77 -17.97 -23.08
C PRO A 71 7.64 -17.58 -22.13
N LYS A 72 6.50 -17.21 -22.72
CA LYS A 72 5.29 -16.85 -21.98
C LYS A 72 4.67 -18.12 -21.36
N PRO A 73 4.34 -18.13 -20.07
CA PRO A 73 3.54 -19.21 -19.51
C PRO A 73 2.14 -19.19 -20.13
N GLU A 74 1.55 -20.36 -20.26
CA GLU A 74 0.14 -20.52 -20.55
C GLU A 74 -0.64 -20.36 -19.24
N ILE A 75 -1.67 -19.51 -19.25
CA ILE A 75 -2.50 -19.21 -18.08
C ILE A 75 -3.96 -19.28 -18.48
N ASN A 76 -4.67 -20.24 -17.89
CA ASN A 76 -6.07 -20.52 -18.20
C ASN A 76 -6.87 -20.75 -16.91
N ILE A 77 -8.21 -20.73 -17.05
CA ILE A 77 -9.13 -21.18 -16.03
C ILE A 77 -9.74 -22.49 -16.53
N GLU A 78 -9.52 -23.58 -15.79
CA GLU A 78 -10.03 -24.92 -16.13
C GLU A 78 -10.83 -25.46 -14.95
N SER A 79 -12.09 -25.84 -15.18
CA SER A 79 -12.99 -26.36 -14.13
C SER A 79 -13.05 -25.49 -12.86
N GLY A 80 -12.93 -24.16 -13.02
CA GLY A 80 -12.92 -23.21 -11.91
C GLY A 80 -11.61 -23.13 -11.13
N GLN A 81 -10.50 -23.63 -11.70
CA GLN A 81 -9.16 -23.55 -11.12
C GLN A 81 -8.25 -22.72 -12.00
N LEU A 82 -7.31 -22.00 -11.38
CA LEU A 82 -6.25 -21.30 -12.10
C LEU A 82 -5.15 -22.29 -12.48
N VAL A 83 -4.91 -22.45 -13.78
CA VAL A 83 -3.87 -23.33 -14.32
C VAL A 83 -2.78 -22.47 -14.94
N VAL A 84 -1.54 -22.65 -14.47
CA VAL A 84 -0.34 -21.97 -14.98
C VAL A 84 0.67 -23.03 -15.42
N GLN A 85 1.08 -22.99 -16.69
CA GLN A 85 1.98 -23.98 -17.26
C GLN A 85 3.10 -23.32 -18.06
N ALA A 86 4.31 -23.86 -17.97
CA ALA A 86 5.44 -23.42 -18.78
C ALA A 86 6.43 -24.56 -19.00
N GLY A 87 6.99 -24.63 -20.21
CA GLY A 87 8.05 -25.61 -20.54
C GLY A 87 9.41 -25.27 -19.96
N THR A 88 9.61 -24.03 -19.51
CA THR A 88 10.81 -23.54 -18.83
C THR A 88 10.41 -22.60 -17.70
N PRO A 89 11.32 -22.27 -16.75
CA PRO A 89 11.06 -21.22 -15.77
C PRO A 89 10.56 -19.94 -16.46
N SER A 90 9.45 -19.41 -15.98
CA SER A 90 8.83 -18.20 -16.52
C SER A 90 8.01 -17.51 -15.43
N GLU A 91 7.79 -16.20 -15.60
CA GLU A 91 7.07 -15.35 -14.65
C GLU A 91 5.97 -14.56 -15.38
N ALA A 92 4.80 -14.51 -14.75
CA ALA A 92 3.68 -13.70 -15.19
C ALA A 92 2.91 -13.14 -14.01
N GLY A 93 2.27 -11.99 -14.23
CA GLY A 93 1.38 -11.33 -13.28
C GLY A 93 -0.03 -11.21 -13.84
N ILE A 94 -1.03 -11.45 -13.00
CA ILE A 94 -2.45 -11.30 -13.33
C ILE A 94 -2.95 -10.06 -12.62
N TRP A 95 -3.41 -9.06 -13.38
CA TRP A 95 -3.94 -7.83 -12.80
C TRP A 95 -5.40 -8.01 -12.39
N PHE A 96 -5.70 -7.85 -11.09
CA PHE A 96 -7.08 -8.01 -10.59
C PHE A 96 -7.61 -6.84 -9.76
N ALA A 97 -6.75 -5.91 -9.30
CA ALA A 97 -7.19 -4.77 -8.50
C ALA A 97 -6.18 -3.62 -8.50
N GLY A 98 -6.63 -2.42 -8.12
CA GLY A 98 -5.74 -1.32 -7.72
C GLY A 98 -5.26 -1.45 -6.27
N PHE A 99 -4.17 -0.77 -5.94
CA PHE A 99 -3.63 -0.75 -4.58
C PHE A 99 -4.34 0.28 -3.68
N ASN A 100 -4.78 -0.17 -2.51
CA ASN A 100 -5.24 0.65 -1.40
C ASN A 100 -4.38 0.38 -0.14
N PRO A 101 -3.60 1.37 0.36
CA PRO A 101 -2.71 1.18 1.52
C PRO A 101 -3.44 0.99 2.86
N PHE A 102 -4.75 1.20 2.89
CA PHE A 102 -5.58 1.01 4.08
C PHE A 102 -6.41 -0.29 4.02
N ALA A 103 -6.25 -1.09 2.96
CA ALA A 103 -6.91 -2.37 2.81
C ALA A 103 -6.05 -3.52 3.36
N THR A 104 -6.73 -4.60 3.72
CA THR A 104 -6.13 -5.90 3.99
C THR A 104 -6.17 -6.73 2.70
N TYR A 105 -5.14 -7.54 2.48
CA TYR A 105 -5.03 -8.43 1.32
C TYR A 105 -4.83 -9.85 1.82
N ASP A 106 -5.69 -10.75 1.39
CA ASP A 106 -5.70 -12.14 1.83
C ASP A 106 -5.61 -13.05 0.59
N LEU A 107 -4.66 -13.99 0.63
CA LEU A 107 -4.53 -15.05 -0.36
C LEU A 107 -4.94 -16.36 0.30
N GLN A 108 -6.04 -16.94 -0.17
CA GLN A 108 -6.51 -18.23 0.28
C GLN A 108 -6.27 -19.25 -0.84
N ILE A 109 -5.51 -20.30 -0.52
CA ILE A 109 -5.25 -21.43 -1.41
C ILE A 109 -5.85 -22.65 -0.71
N ASP A 110 -6.82 -23.29 -1.36
CA ASP A 110 -7.47 -24.50 -0.85
C ASP A 110 -6.62 -25.74 -1.14
N GLU A 111 -6.27 -25.94 -2.41
CA GLU A 111 -5.40 -27.00 -2.89
C GLU A 111 -4.46 -26.45 -3.97
N VAL A 112 -3.26 -27.03 -4.06
CA VAL A 112 -2.28 -26.72 -5.11
C VAL A 112 -1.54 -27.98 -5.51
N GLU A 113 -1.37 -28.19 -6.82
CA GLU A 113 -0.59 -29.28 -7.40
C GLU A 113 0.54 -28.70 -8.26
N GLY A 114 1.73 -29.31 -8.20
CA GLY A 114 2.88 -28.94 -9.01
C GLY A 114 3.92 -28.11 -8.27
N ARG A 115 4.80 -27.45 -9.04
CA ARG A 115 5.93 -26.68 -8.50
C ARG A 115 5.98 -25.28 -9.06
N GLY A 116 6.29 -24.32 -8.20
CA GLY A 116 6.43 -22.94 -8.61
C GLY A 116 6.28 -21.98 -7.43
N ARG A 117 5.81 -20.77 -7.73
CA ARG A 117 5.65 -19.72 -6.73
C ARG A 117 4.48 -18.83 -7.10
N CYS A 118 3.62 -18.51 -6.13
CA CYS A 118 2.47 -17.63 -6.34
C CYS A 118 2.31 -16.63 -5.19
N GLY A 119 1.60 -15.54 -5.42
CA GLY A 119 1.45 -14.50 -4.41
C GLY A 119 0.94 -13.16 -4.93
N PHE A 120 1.17 -12.11 -4.15
CA PHE A 120 0.82 -10.75 -4.50
C PHE A 120 2.01 -9.97 -5.04
N GLU A 121 1.74 -9.17 -6.05
CA GLU A 121 2.62 -8.12 -6.53
C GLU A 121 1.95 -6.77 -6.36
N PHE A 122 2.65 -5.85 -5.70
CA PHE A 122 2.29 -4.44 -5.63
C PHE A 122 3.28 -3.65 -6.47
N SER A 123 2.80 -3.06 -7.56
CA SER A 123 3.65 -2.37 -8.53
C SER A 123 3.06 -1.04 -8.99
N GLY A 124 3.93 -0.06 -9.22
CA GLY A 124 3.56 1.15 -9.96
C GLY A 124 3.21 0.84 -11.43
N PRO A 125 2.61 1.79 -12.17
CA PRO A 125 2.22 1.59 -13.57
C PRO A 125 3.37 1.13 -14.48
N SER A 126 4.58 1.63 -14.20
CA SER A 126 5.82 1.37 -14.93
C SER A 126 6.56 0.12 -14.45
N ALA A 127 6.08 -0.55 -13.38
CA ALA A 127 6.72 -1.69 -12.72
C ALA A 127 8.19 -1.46 -12.30
N ASP A 128 8.60 -0.20 -12.14
CA ASP A 128 9.93 0.22 -11.69
C ASP A 128 10.13 0.02 -10.18
N GLN A 129 9.04 0.10 -9.42
CA GLN A 129 8.97 -0.26 -8.01
C GLN A 129 8.00 -1.42 -7.84
N ARG A 130 8.51 -2.53 -7.32
CA ARG A 130 7.75 -3.77 -7.09
C ARG A 130 8.00 -4.26 -5.67
N PHE A 131 6.93 -4.63 -5.00
CA PHE A 131 6.96 -5.36 -3.74
C PHE A 131 6.20 -6.68 -3.93
N ILE A 132 6.86 -7.80 -3.67
CA ILE A 132 6.34 -9.14 -3.95
C ILE A 132 6.29 -9.93 -2.65
N LEU A 133 5.11 -10.50 -2.36
CA LEU A 133 4.90 -11.47 -1.30
C LEU A 133 4.51 -12.77 -1.96
N SER A 134 5.26 -13.83 -1.73
CA SER A 134 5.04 -15.09 -2.43
C SER A 134 5.28 -16.31 -1.56
N LEU A 135 4.58 -17.38 -1.89
CA LEU A 135 4.71 -18.71 -1.30
C LEU A 135 5.35 -19.64 -2.32
N ASP A 136 6.40 -20.34 -1.92
CA ASP A 136 6.94 -21.44 -2.72
C ASP A 136 5.98 -22.62 -2.64
N ILE A 137 5.70 -23.22 -3.78
CA ILE A 137 4.82 -24.37 -3.94
C ILE A 137 5.71 -25.55 -4.31
N ASP A 138 5.74 -26.53 -3.42
CA ASP A 138 6.39 -27.82 -3.59
C ASP A 138 5.35 -28.92 -3.38
N GLY A 139 4.51 -29.15 -4.40
CA GLY A 139 3.53 -30.24 -4.47
C GLY A 139 4.07 -31.47 -5.22
#